data_AF-A0A218PYG7-F1
#
_entry.id   AF-A0A218PYG7-F1
#
_cell.length_a   1.000
_cell.length_b   1.000
_cell.length_c   1.000
_cell.angle_alpha   90.00
_cell.angle_beta   90.00
_cell.angle_gamma   90.00
#
_symmetry.space_group_name_H-M   'P 1'
#
loop_
_entity.id
_entity.type
_entity.pdbx_description
1 polymer ?
#
loop_
_entity_poly.entity_id
_entity_poly.type
_entity_poly.pdbx_seq_one_letter_code
_entity_poly.pdbx_strand_id
1 'polypeptide(L)'
;MKDAVVGAVMGGTNPREMIMAAAMNPQHAIVSGLGAMPADSVGFPWNGRFIVASGNLMADFRSNLHAETQGRLQAVRLYEMSDDPGVKDTLSFMIARDTMHQNQWEAAIEDLKDSGLESTPVPSSFPLELEKREVAYQFWNHSEGNESAEGRWAKGRSMDGKGEFEYIEHPQPLGLEPQPPQPDPKLHGTPQNRQTDGNGSSAPPLVDRINIRS
;
A
#
# COMPACT_ATOMS: atom_id res chain seq x y z
N MET A 1 37.30 -21.13 9.27
CA MET A 1 35.90 -21.32 8.86
C MET A 1 35.80 -22.73 8.29
N LYS A 2 35.10 -23.64 8.98
CA LYS A 2 34.85 -24.99 8.45
C LYS A 2 33.67 -24.89 7.48
N ASP A 3 33.90 -25.37 6.26
CA ASP A 3 32.94 -25.38 5.17
C ASP A 3 31.69 -26.18 5.57
N ALA A 4 30.50 -25.58 5.43
CA ALA A 4 29.23 -26.20 5.81
C ALA A 4 28.96 -27.50 5.03
N VAL A 5 29.55 -27.62 3.82
CA VAL A 5 29.48 -28.83 3.00
C VAL A 5 30.31 -29.97 3.62
N VAL A 6 31.47 -29.66 4.21
CA VAL A 6 32.37 -30.67 4.82
C VAL A 6 31.80 -31.21 6.14
N GLY A 7 31.02 -30.42 6.87
CA GLY A 7 30.31 -30.87 8.08
C GLY A 7 29.23 -31.92 7.78
N ALA A 8 28.52 -31.78 6.66
CA ALA A 8 27.43 -32.68 6.28
C ALA A 8 27.91 -34.08 5.82
N VAL A 9 29.12 -34.19 5.29
CA VAL A 9 29.68 -35.48 4.82
C VAL A 9 30.18 -36.36 5.97
N MET A 10 30.53 -35.76 7.12
CA MET A 10 31.17 -36.49 8.25
C MET A 10 30.25 -36.70 9.47
N GLY A 11 29.01 -36.21 9.45
CA GLY A 11 28.19 -36.16 10.66
C GLY A 11 26.69 -36.20 10.40
N GLY A 12 26.19 -37.21 9.68
CA GLY A 12 24.83 -37.74 9.79
C GLY A 12 23.64 -36.84 9.40
N THR A 13 23.78 -35.54 9.23
CA THR A 13 22.68 -34.65 8.83
C THR A 13 22.71 -34.38 7.34
N ASN A 14 21.57 -34.67 6.70
CA ASN A 14 21.39 -34.50 5.28
C ASN A 14 21.45 -32.99 4.93
N PRO A 15 22.24 -32.55 3.93
CA PRO A 15 22.27 -31.16 3.48
C PRO A 15 20.88 -30.56 3.23
N ARG A 16 19.92 -31.39 2.78
CA ARG A 16 18.52 -31.01 2.61
C ARG A 16 17.85 -30.62 3.92
N GLU A 17 18.12 -31.32 5.01
CA GLU A 17 17.56 -31.00 6.33
C GLU A 17 18.10 -29.68 6.86
N MET A 18 19.39 -29.41 6.65
CA MET A 18 20.01 -28.14 7.05
C MET A 18 19.45 -26.94 6.27
N ILE A 19 19.24 -27.10 4.96
CA ILE A 19 18.63 -26.06 4.12
C ILE A 19 17.17 -25.83 4.53
N MET A 20 16.41 -26.91 4.76
CA MET A 20 15.02 -26.80 5.21
C MET A 20 14.94 -26.13 6.59
N ALA A 21 15.79 -26.50 7.54
CA ALA A 21 15.84 -25.86 8.85
C ALA A 21 16.19 -24.36 8.76
N ALA A 22 17.04 -23.96 7.82
CA ALA A 22 17.38 -22.56 7.57
C ALA A 22 16.29 -21.78 6.83
N ALA A 23 15.50 -22.45 5.99
CA ALA A 23 14.42 -21.85 5.19
C ALA A 23 13.06 -21.81 5.92
N MET A 24 12.88 -22.65 6.94
CA MET A 24 11.66 -22.69 7.75
C MET A 24 11.58 -21.47 8.68
N ASN A 25 10.37 -20.95 8.89
CA ASN A 25 10.11 -20.03 9.99
C ASN A 25 10.44 -20.77 11.32
N PRO A 26 11.45 -20.33 12.10
CA PRO A 26 11.89 -21.04 13.29
C PRO A 26 10.81 -21.08 14.39
N GLN A 27 9.83 -20.17 14.36
CA GLN A 27 8.72 -20.19 15.28
C GLN A 27 7.85 -21.45 15.17
N HIS A 28 7.81 -22.11 14.00
CA HIS A 28 7.10 -23.40 13.89
C HIS A 28 7.72 -24.46 14.80
N ALA A 29 9.05 -24.54 14.90
CA ALA A 29 9.70 -25.53 15.76
C ALA A 29 9.69 -25.10 17.25
N ILE A 30 9.89 -23.81 17.52
CA ILE A 30 10.12 -23.30 18.88
C ILE A 30 8.81 -23.02 19.64
N VAL A 31 7.81 -22.48 18.95
CA VAL A 31 6.59 -21.93 19.59
C VAL A 31 5.40 -22.84 19.36
N SER A 32 5.11 -23.20 18.11
CA SER A 32 3.85 -23.88 17.75
C SER A 32 3.92 -25.40 17.73
N GLY A 33 5.08 -26.01 18.00
CA GLY A 33 5.24 -27.48 17.96
C GLY A 33 4.94 -28.08 16.59
N LEU A 34 5.40 -27.43 15.52
CA LEU A 34 5.14 -27.71 14.10
C LEU A 34 3.69 -27.47 13.64
N GLY A 35 2.87 -26.79 14.45
CA GLY A 35 1.54 -26.33 14.06
C GLY A 35 1.53 -25.03 13.26
N ALA A 36 0.43 -24.77 12.53
CA ALA A 36 0.19 -23.49 11.89
C ALA A 36 -0.02 -22.37 12.92
N MET A 37 0.26 -21.12 12.52
CA MET A 37 0.08 -19.93 13.36
C MET A 37 -0.74 -18.88 12.62
N PRO A 38 -1.48 -18.01 13.33
CA PRO A 38 -2.13 -16.83 12.74
C PRO A 38 -1.09 -15.73 12.48
N ALA A 39 -0.13 -16.02 11.61
CA ALA A 39 0.94 -15.13 11.21
C ALA A 39 1.21 -15.31 9.71
N ASP A 40 1.84 -14.31 9.08
CA ASP A 40 2.25 -14.42 7.68
C ASP A 40 3.47 -15.36 7.49
N SER A 41 3.92 -15.50 6.24
CA SER A 41 5.03 -16.38 5.88
C SER A 41 6.39 -15.97 6.47
N VAL A 42 6.52 -14.78 7.06
CA VAL A 42 7.74 -14.30 7.73
C VAL A 42 7.57 -14.16 9.25
N GLY A 43 6.41 -14.54 9.79
CA GLY A 43 6.14 -14.55 11.22
C GLY A 43 5.57 -13.26 11.80
N PHE A 44 5.09 -12.34 10.96
CA PHE A 44 4.35 -11.18 11.44
C PHE A 44 2.93 -11.61 11.89
N PRO A 45 2.53 -11.35 13.14
CA PRO A 45 1.22 -11.78 13.63
C PRO A 45 0.08 -11.09 12.89
N TRP A 46 -0.92 -11.87 12.52
CA TRP A 46 -2.20 -11.31 12.07
C TRP A 46 -2.79 -10.42 13.17
N ASN A 47 -3.40 -9.31 12.77
CA ASN A 47 -4.11 -8.44 13.69
C ASN A 47 -5.29 -7.74 13.00
N GLY A 48 -6.20 -7.18 13.80
CA GLY A 48 -7.44 -6.59 13.30
C GLY A 48 -7.28 -5.35 12.41
N ARG A 49 -6.06 -4.78 12.26
CA ARG A 49 -5.83 -3.62 11.37
C ARG A 49 -5.92 -3.98 9.88
N PHE A 50 -5.93 -5.26 9.54
CA PHE A 50 -6.14 -5.73 8.16
C PHE A 50 -7.62 -5.76 7.75
N ILE A 51 -8.55 -5.55 8.69
CA ILE A 51 -9.99 -5.52 8.42
C ILE A 51 -10.40 -4.10 8.03
N VAL A 52 -11.12 -3.97 6.92
CA VAL A 52 -11.77 -2.73 6.48
C VAL A 52 -13.28 -2.88 6.65
N ALA A 53 -13.87 -1.94 7.39
CA ALA A 53 -15.31 -1.82 7.59
C ALA A 53 -15.63 -0.36 7.89
N SER A 54 -15.83 0.45 6.85
CA SER A 54 -16.02 1.90 6.99
C SER A 54 -17.46 2.30 7.30
N GLY A 55 -18.42 1.41 7.01
CA GLY A 55 -19.85 1.71 7.10
C GLY A 55 -20.42 2.37 5.82
N ASN A 56 -19.59 2.61 4.80
CA ASN A 56 -20.05 2.94 3.46
C ASN A 56 -19.98 1.70 2.56
N LEU A 57 -21.14 1.22 2.10
CA LEU A 57 -21.22 -0.04 1.35
C LEU A 57 -20.40 -0.01 0.05
N MET A 58 -20.43 1.08 -0.71
CA MET A 58 -19.69 1.17 -1.97
C MET A 58 -18.17 1.16 -1.74
N ALA A 59 -17.68 1.86 -0.70
CA ALA A 59 -16.28 1.82 -0.31
C ALA A 59 -15.85 0.43 0.17
N ASP A 60 -16.67 -0.20 1.03
CA ASP A 60 -16.38 -1.51 1.60
C ASP A 60 -16.44 -2.62 0.53
N PHE A 61 -17.39 -2.58 -0.41
CA PHE A 61 -17.47 -3.56 -1.51
C PHE A 61 -16.27 -3.46 -2.45
N ARG A 62 -15.77 -2.24 -2.73
CA ARG A 62 -14.52 -2.06 -3.48
C ARG A 62 -13.32 -2.61 -2.72
N SER A 63 -13.29 -2.45 -1.39
CA SER A 63 -12.25 -3.06 -0.54
C SER A 63 -12.32 -4.58 -0.56
N ASN A 64 -13.52 -5.17 -0.50
CA ASN A 64 -13.71 -6.61 -0.59
C ASN A 64 -13.29 -7.16 -1.96
N LEU A 65 -13.68 -6.50 -3.06
CA LEU A 65 -13.25 -6.88 -4.40
C LEU A 65 -11.72 -6.82 -4.54
N HIS A 66 -11.09 -5.79 -3.98
CA HIS A 66 -9.63 -5.69 -3.90
C HIS A 66 -9.02 -6.86 -3.11
N ALA A 67 -9.58 -7.21 -1.95
CA ALA A 67 -9.10 -8.31 -1.11
C ALA A 67 -9.15 -9.66 -1.85
N GLU A 68 -10.27 -9.98 -2.52
CA GLU A 68 -10.41 -11.20 -3.34
C GLU A 68 -9.47 -11.18 -4.56
N THR A 69 -9.18 -10.02 -5.13
CA THR A 69 -8.22 -9.87 -6.24
C THR A 69 -6.79 -10.16 -5.79
N GLN A 70 -6.38 -9.61 -4.64
CA GLN A 70 -5.05 -9.85 -4.06
C GLN A 70 -4.91 -11.28 -3.54
N GLY A 71 -5.95 -11.83 -2.89
CA GLY A 71 -6.00 -13.22 -2.44
C GLY A 71 -5.78 -14.19 -3.58
N ARG A 72 -6.53 -14.01 -4.69
CA ARG A 72 -6.38 -14.84 -5.89
C ARG A 72 -4.98 -14.77 -6.49
N LEU A 73 -4.40 -13.56 -6.60
CA LEU A 73 -3.04 -13.38 -7.09
C LEU A 73 -2.03 -14.17 -6.26
N GLN A 74 -2.14 -14.13 -4.93
CA GLN A 74 -1.25 -14.84 -4.02
C GLN A 74 -1.46 -16.35 -4.10
N ALA A 75 -2.72 -16.82 -4.14
CA ALA A 75 -3.05 -18.24 -4.30
C ALA A 75 -2.49 -18.82 -5.61
N VAL A 76 -2.57 -18.08 -6.72
CA VAL A 76 -1.96 -18.50 -8.00
C VAL A 76 -0.44 -18.58 -7.88
N ARG A 77 0.22 -17.61 -7.25
CA ARG A 77 1.67 -17.68 -7.02
C ARG A 77 2.05 -18.90 -6.17
N LEU A 78 1.31 -19.19 -5.10
CA LEU A 78 1.52 -20.37 -4.27
C LEU A 78 1.30 -21.67 -5.05
N TYR A 79 0.33 -21.70 -5.97
CA TYR A 79 0.08 -22.85 -6.84
C TYR A 79 1.29 -23.15 -7.72
N GLU A 80 1.89 -22.12 -8.31
CA GLU A 80 3.09 -22.21 -9.15
C GLU A 80 4.37 -22.50 -8.34
N MET A 81 4.38 -22.23 -7.03
CA MET A 81 5.51 -22.49 -6.14
C MET A 81 5.52 -23.92 -5.56
N SER A 82 4.45 -24.68 -5.71
CA SER A 82 4.33 -26.04 -5.18
C SER A 82 4.41 -27.08 -6.31
N ASP A 83 4.85 -28.29 -6.00
CA ASP A 83 4.71 -29.48 -6.85
C ASP A 83 3.82 -30.56 -6.22
N ASP A 84 3.36 -30.34 -4.99
CA ASP A 84 2.51 -31.30 -4.28
C ASP A 84 1.09 -31.30 -4.88
N PRO A 85 0.56 -32.45 -5.33
CA PRO A 85 -0.74 -32.52 -5.99
C PRO A 85 -1.91 -32.19 -5.04
N GLY A 86 -1.81 -32.49 -3.74
CA GLY A 86 -2.85 -32.14 -2.77
C GLY A 86 -2.89 -30.65 -2.46
N VAL A 87 -1.72 -30.02 -2.36
CA VAL A 87 -1.60 -28.55 -2.22
C VAL A 87 -2.17 -27.85 -3.45
N LYS A 88 -1.84 -28.33 -4.66
CA LYS A 88 -2.38 -27.80 -5.91
C LYS A 88 -3.90 -27.96 -6.01
N ASP A 89 -4.44 -29.12 -5.66
CA ASP A 89 -5.89 -29.34 -5.66
C ASP A 89 -6.62 -28.36 -4.72
N THR A 90 -6.11 -28.21 -3.51
CA THR A 90 -6.65 -27.25 -2.53
C THR A 90 -6.59 -25.80 -3.05
N LEU A 91 -5.45 -25.37 -3.58
CA LEU A 91 -5.28 -24.03 -4.14
C LEU A 91 -6.16 -23.81 -5.37
N SER A 92 -6.32 -24.83 -6.23
CA SER A 92 -7.21 -24.77 -7.39
C SER A 92 -8.66 -24.52 -6.97
N PHE A 93 -9.12 -25.17 -5.90
CA PHE A 93 -10.44 -24.89 -5.33
C PHE A 93 -10.55 -23.45 -4.82
N MET A 94 -9.58 -22.96 -4.05
CA MET A 94 -9.58 -21.59 -3.52
C MET A 94 -9.59 -20.54 -4.65
N ILE A 95 -8.75 -20.72 -5.69
CA ILE A 95 -8.73 -19.84 -6.87
C ILE A 95 -10.09 -19.81 -7.60
N ALA A 96 -10.78 -20.95 -7.67
CA ALA A 96 -12.12 -21.02 -8.24
C ALA A 96 -13.16 -20.29 -7.37
N ARG A 97 -13.05 -20.39 -6.04
CA ARG A 97 -13.90 -19.64 -5.10
C ARG A 97 -13.68 -18.13 -5.20
N ASP A 98 -12.43 -17.68 -5.25
CA ASP A 98 -12.10 -16.26 -5.43
C ASP A 98 -12.70 -15.71 -6.73
N THR A 99 -12.74 -16.53 -7.79
CA THR A 99 -13.42 -16.15 -9.05
C THR A 99 -14.90 -15.85 -8.80
N MET A 100 -15.61 -16.70 -8.04
CA MET A 100 -17.00 -16.44 -7.68
C MET A 100 -17.15 -15.22 -6.77
N HIS A 101 -16.26 -15.05 -5.78
CA HIS A 101 -16.33 -13.91 -4.87
C HIS A 101 -16.08 -12.58 -5.59
N GLN A 102 -15.16 -12.52 -6.55
CA GLN A 102 -14.96 -11.31 -7.36
C GLN A 102 -16.24 -10.93 -8.11
N ASN A 103 -16.87 -11.90 -8.79
CA ASN A 103 -18.15 -11.69 -9.48
C ASN A 103 -19.27 -11.23 -8.52
N GLN A 104 -19.32 -11.80 -7.31
CA GLN A 104 -20.33 -11.41 -6.31
C GLN A 104 -20.20 -9.93 -5.90
N TRP A 105 -18.97 -9.45 -5.75
CA TRP A 105 -18.72 -8.06 -5.35
C TRP A 105 -18.90 -7.10 -6.51
N GLU A 106 -18.52 -7.50 -7.72
CA GLU A 106 -18.82 -6.74 -8.94
C GLU A 106 -20.34 -6.56 -9.11
N ALA A 107 -21.12 -7.64 -9.00
CA ALA A 107 -22.59 -7.58 -9.06
C ALA A 107 -23.17 -6.67 -7.97
N ALA A 108 -22.71 -6.80 -6.72
CA ALA A 108 -23.19 -5.94 -5.63
C ALA A 108 -22.83 -4.45 -5.83
N ILE A 109 -21.68 -4.15 -6.45
CA ILE A 109 -21.28 -2.79 -6.83
C ILE A 109 -22.19 -2.25 -7.95
N GLU A 110 -22.54 -3.07 -8.93
CA GLU A 110 -23.49 -2.71 -10.00
C GLU A 110 -24.88 -2.44 -9.42
N ASP A 111 -25.41 -3.31 -8.56
CA ASP A 111 -26.71 -3.13 -7.90
C ASP A 111 -26.78 -1.81 -7.09
N LEU A 112 -25.69 -1.46 -6.37
CA LEU A 112 -25.64 -0.18 -5.64
C LEU A 112 -25.67 1.03 -6.57
N LYS A 113 -25.05 0.94 -7.75
CA LYS A 113 -25.09 2.01 -8.76
C LYS A 113 -26.48 2.12 -9.39
N ASP A 114 -27.06 0.99 -9.78
CA ASP A 114 -28.35 0.93 -10.48
C ASP A 114 -29.51 1.35 -9.57
N SER A 115 -29.42 1.04 -8.27
CA SER A 115 -30.37 1.54 -7.27
C SER A 115 -30.26 3.04 -6.99
N GLY A 116 -29.19 3.69 -7.45
CA GLY A 116 -28.91 5.11 -7.19
C GLY A 116 -28.54 5.41 -5.73
N LEU A 117 -28.33 4.38 -4.90
CA LEU A 117 -27.94 4.54 -3.49
C LEU A 117 -26.50 5.04 -3.36
N GLU A 118 -25.61 4.61 -4.24
CA GLU A 118 -24.23 5.09 -4.29
C GLU A 118 -23.71 5.18 -5.73
N SER A 119 -22.78 6.10 -5.96
CA SER A 119 -22.09 6.24 -7.25
C SER A 119 -20.69 6.81 -7.05
N THR A 120 -19.90 6.93 -8.12
CA THR A 120 -18.63 7.66 -8.05
C THR A 120 -18.90 9.18 -8.16
N PRO A 121 -18.20 10.06 -7.42
CA PRO A 121 -17.26 9.77 -6.32
C PRO A 121 -17.97 9.28 -5.05
N VAL A 122 -17.24 8.52 -4.22
CA VAL A 122 -17.76 7.89 -3.00
C VAL A 122 -17.16 8.60 -1.78
N PRO A 123 -17.95 8.96 -0.75
CA PRO A 123 -19.41 8.80 -0.68
C PRO A 123 -20.13 9.77 -1.62
N SER A 124 -21.14 9.29 -2.36
CA SER A 124 -21.88 10.14 -3.31
C SER A 124 -22.83 11.13 -2.64
N SER A 125 -23.05 10.98 -1.33
CA SER A 125 -23.80 11.91 -0.49
C SER A 125 -23.08 13.22 -0.18
N PHE A 126 -21.77 13.33 -0.43
CA PHE A 126 -21.05 14.58 -0.22
C PHE A 126 -21.41 15.61 -1.31
N PRO A 127 -21.81 16.85 -0.96
CA PRO A 127 -22.19 17.85 -1.95
C PRO A 127 -21.02 18.29 -2.84
N LEU A 128 -21.19 18.20 -4.17
CA LEU A 128 -20.12 18.49 -5.13
C LEU A 128 -19.70 19.97 -5.15
N GLU A 129 -20.59 20.88 -4.79
CA GLU A 129 -20.30 22.32 -4.69
C GLU A 129 -19.31 22.66 -3.55
N LEU A 130 -19.09 21.74 -2.62
CA LEU A 130 -18.10 21.87 -1.56
C LEU A 130 -16.73 21.29 -1.95
N GLU A 131 -16.66 20.55 -3.05
CA GLU A 131 -15.40 20.10 -3.66
C GLU A 131 -14.76 21.24 -4.47
N LYS A 132 -13.42 21.31 -4.49
CA LYS A 132 -12.68 22.13 -5.44
C LYS A 132 -12.77 21.55 -6.85
N ARG A 133 -13.87 21.85 -7.53
CA ARG A 133 -14.20 21.31 -8.86
C ARG A 133 -13.15 21.66 -9.91
N GLU A 134 -12.42 22.75 -9.73
CA GLU A 134 -11.34 23.18 -10.61
C GLU A 134 -10.17 22.17 -10.72
N VAL A 135 -10.00 21.30 -9.73
CA VAL A 135 -8.94 20.26 -9.74
C VAL A 135 -9.47 18.83 -9.81
N ALA A 136 -10.78 18.62 -9.64
CA ALA A 136 -11.39 17.29 -9.50
C ALA A 136 -11.15 16.32 -10.67
N TYR A 137 -10.90 16.84 -11.88
CA TYR A 137 -10.67 16.06 -13.09
C TYR A 137 -9.32 16.33 -13.75
N GLN A 138 -8.39 16.96 -13.04
CA GLN A 138 -7.04 17.18 -13.53
C GLN A 138 -6.15 15.97 -13.19
N PHE A 139 -5.53 15.38 -14.20
CA PHE A 139 -4.42 14.46 -14.01
C PHE A 139 -3.12 15.27 -14.00
N TRP A 140 -2.42 15.29 -12.87
CA TRP A 140 -1.18 16.05 -12.72
C TRP A 140 0.05 15.16 -12.96
N ASN A 141 0.84 15.51 -13.97
CA ASN A 141 2.07 14.79 -14.26
C ASN A 141 3.17 15.19 -13.28
N HIS A 142 3.53 14.27 -12.38
CA HIS A 142 4.66 14.42 -11.46
C HIS A 142 5.83 13.51 -11.84
N SER A 143 5.84 13.02 -13.08
CA SER A 143 6.93 12.21 -13.65
C SER A 143 7.76 13.05 -14.63
N GLU A 144 9.00 12.64 -14.90
CA GLU A 144 9.86 13.32 -15.89
C GLU A 144 9.33 13.17 -17.33
N GLY A 145 8.65 12.07 -17.64
CA GLY A 145 8.08 11.77 -18.96
C GLY A 145 6.58 12.09 -19.06
N ASN A 146 6.07 12.07 -20.30
CA ASN A 146 4.68 12.46 -20.63
C ASN A 146 3.80 11.30 -21.11
N GLU A 147 4.26 10.05 -21.00
CA GLU A 147 3.55 8.86 -21.45
C GLU A 147 2.19 8.70 -20.76
N SER A 148 2.06 9.24 -19.55
CA SER A 148 0.81 9.27 -18.79
C SER A 148 -0.32 10.03 -19.48
N ALA A 149 -0.02 10.95 -20.41
CA ALA A 149 -1.00 11.69 -21.21
C ALA A 149 -1.78 10.80 -22.19
N GLU A 150 -1.21 9.64 -22.56
CA GLU A 150 -1.84 8.74 -23.54
C GLU A 150 -3.02 7.96 -22.94
N GLY A 151 -3.05 7.85 -21.62
CA GLY A 151 -4.05 7.08 -20.89
C GLY A 151 -5.46 7.66 -20.97
N ARG A 152 -6.48 6.79 -20.86
CA ARG A 152 -7.90 7.20 -20.85
C ARG A 152 -8.25 8.08 -19.65
N TRP A 153 -7.50 7.95 -18.56
CA TRP A 153 -7.61 8.77 -17.34
C TRP A 153 -7.16 10.23 -17.53
N ALA A 154 -6.48 10.56 -18.63
CA ALA A 154 -5.94 11.89 -18.89
C ALA A 154 -6.71 12.67 -19.98
N LYS A 155 -7.74 12.07 -20.59
CA LYS A 155 -8.47 12.68 -21.72
C LYS A 155 -9.93 12.28 -21.80
N GLY A 156 -10.76 13.21 -22.27
CA GLY A 156 -12.17 13.01 -22.55
C GLY A 156 -13.03 12.93 -21.29
N ARG A 157 -14.32 12.61 -21.45
CA ARG A 157 -15.29 12.57 -20.34
C ARG A 157 -14.81 11.70 -19.17
N SER A 158 -15.00 12.17 -17.93
CA SER A 158 -14.63 11.42 -16.72
C SER A 158 -15.43 10.12 -16.57
N MET A 159 -14.89 9.16 -15.80
CA MET A 159 -15.54 7.85 -15.61
C MET A 159 -16.83 7.92 -14.78
N ASP A 160 -16.98 8.96 -13.94
CA ASP A 160 -18.22 9.27 -13.23
C ASP A 160 -19.21 10.09 -14.08
N GLY A 161 -18.80 10.52 -15.27
CA GLY A 161 -19.60 11.31 -16.20
C GLY A 161 -19.88 12.75 -15.76
N LYS A 162 -19.25 13.23 -14.69
CA LYS A 162 -19.49 14.53 -14.02
C LYS A 162 -18.47 15.62 -14.40
N GLY A 163 -17.52 15.34 -15.30
CA GLY A 163 -16.56 16.29 -15.83
C GLY A 163 -15.83 15.78 -17.08
N GLU A 164 -14.80 16.50 -17.50
CA GLU A 164 -13.85 16.07 -18.53
C GLU A 164 -12.45 16.03 -17.93
N PHE A 165 -11.69 14.98 -18.24
CA PHE A 165 -10.32 14.86 -17.81
C PHE A 165 -9.43 15.88 -18.55
N GLU A 166 -8.61 16.56 -17.78
CA GLU A 166 -7.58 17.48 -18.23
C GLU A 166 -6.20 16.95 -17.83
N TYR A 167 -5.23 16.99 -18.73
CA TYR A 167 -3.85 16.61 -18.43
C TYR A 167 -3.02 17.86 -18.14
N ILE A 168 -2.40 17.90 -16.96
CA ILE A 168 -1.50 18.96 -16.55
C ILE A 168 -0.07 18.44 -16.64
N GLU A 169 0.64 18.80 -17.71
CA GLU A 169 2.01 18.33 -17.99
C GLU A 169 3.03 18.86 -16.97
N HIS A 170 2.84 20.10 -16.51
CA HIS A 170 3.77 20.77 -15.60
C HIS A 170 3.00 21.41 -14.43
N PRO A 171 2.49 20.61 -13.48
CA PRO A 171 1.73 21.13 -12.34
C PRO A 171 2.60 22.09 -11.52
N GLN A 172 2.02 23.22 -11.13
CA GLN A 172 2.69 24.21 -10.31
C GLN A 172 2.23 24.11 -8.85
N PRO A 173 3.12 24.37 -7.86
CA PRO A 173 2.71 24.48 -6.47
C PRO A 173 1.62 25.56 -6.30
N LEU A 174 0.47 25.18 -5.76
CA LEU A 174 -0.64 26.11 -5.52
C LEU A 174 -0.60 26.74 -4.12
N GLY A 175 0.17 26.16 -3.20
CA GLY A 175 0.31 26.61 -1.83
C GLY A 175 1.47 27.59 -1.65
N LEU A 176 1.39 28.39 -0.60
CA LEU A 176 2.53 29.16 -0.11
C LEU A 176 3.53 28.21 0.59
N GLU A 177 4.80 28.59 0.59
CA GLU A 177 5.81 27.91 1.39
C GLU A 177 5.43 28.01 2.89
N PRO A 178 5.35 26.88 3.61
CA PRO A 178 4.90 26.89 5.00
C PRO A 178 5.95 27.59 5.88
N GLN A 179 5.47 28.48 6.76
CA GLN A 179 6.29 29.07 7.82
C GLN A 179 5.88 28.45 9.16
N PRO A 180 6.54 27.36 9.60
CA PRO A 180 6.19 26.71 10.86
C PRO A 180 6.45 27.66 12.05
N PRO A 181 5.68 27.57 13.13
CA PRO A 181 5.94 28.33 14.35
C PRO A 181 7.27 27.92 14.97
N GLN A 182 7.91 28.84 15.72
CA GLN A 182 9.07 28.48 16.53
C GLN A 182 8.67 27.40 17.56
N PRO A 183 9.49 26.37 17.78
CA PRO A 183 9.20 25.35 18.77
C PRO A 183 9.18 25.97 20.18
N ASP A 184 8.32 25.46 21.06
CA ASP A 184 8.39 25.79 22.48
C ASP A 184 9.79 25.43 23.00
N PRO A 185 10.55 26.37 23.58
CA PRO A 185 11.88 26.10 24.11
C PRO A 185 11.93 24.93 25.11
N LYS A 186 10.83 24.66 25.84
CA LYS A 186 10.73 23.51 26.78
C LYS A 186 10.73 22.16 26.08
N LEU A 187 10.37 22.13 24.80
CA LEU A 187 10.40 20.92 23.99
C LEU A 187 11.78 20.70 23.34
N HIS A 188 12.72 21.62 23.55
CA HIS A 188 14.11 21.54 23.05
C HIS A 188 14.20 21.23 21.54
N GLY A 189 13.21 21.69 20.77
CA GLY A 189 13.22 21.60 19.31
C GLY A 189 14.25 22.54 18.70
N THR A 190 14.74 22.21 17.51
CA THR A 190 15.68 23.09 16.78
C THR A 190 14.94 24.36 16.34
N PRO A 191 15.32 25.55 16.83
CA PRO A 191 14.68 26.80 16.41
C PRO A 191 15.08 27.14 14.97
N GLN A 192 14.20 27.84 14.26
CA GLN A 192 14.45 28.28 12.88
C GLN A 192 15.58 29.31 12.82
N ASN A 193 15.70 30.11 13.88
CA ASN A 193 16.78 31.06 14.09
C ASN A 193 17.65 30.59 15.24
N ARG A 194 18.97 30.79 15.14
CA ARG A 194 19.89 30.51 16.24
C ARG A 194 19.45 31.31 17.47
N GLN A 195 19.23 30.65 18.61
CA GLN A 195 19.12 31.33 19.89
C GLN A 195 20.48 31.99 20.18
N THR A 196 20.53 33.32 20.12
CA THR A 196 21.72 34.07 20.51
C THR A 196 21.69 34.22 22.03
N ASP A 197 22.29 33.28 22.73
CA ASP A 197 22.72 33.54 24.09
C ASP A 197 23.82 34.60 24.03
N GLY A 198 23.66 35.66 24.82
CA GLY A 198 24.50 36.86 24.76
C GLY A 198 26.00 36.55 24.77
N ASN A 199 26.73 37.35 23.98
CA ASN A 199 28.17 37.32 23.69
C ASN A 199 28.65 36.33 22.63
N GLY A 200 28.52 36.70 21.35
CA GLY A 200 29.42 36.17 20.32
C GLY A 200 28.92 36.29 18.89
N SER A 201 29.44 37.29 18.18
CA SER A 201 29.55 37.44 16.71
C SER A 201 28.39 36.94 15.82
N SER A 202 27.85 37.88 15.05
CA SER A 202 26.96 37.70 13.89
C SER A 202 27.53 36.74 12.83
N ALA A 203 27.40 35.43 13.06
CA ALA A 203 27.52 34.47 11.97
C ALA A 203 26.20 34.50 11.17
N PRO A 204 26.24 34.44 9.83
CA PRO A 204 25.05 34.44 9.00
C PRO A 204 24.12 33.26 9.35
N PRO A 205 22.80 33.39 9.13
CA PRO A 205 21.82 32.35 9.43
C PRO A 205 22.23 31.00 8.83
N LEU A 206 22.03 29.91 9.58
CA LEU A 206 22.32 28.54 9.11
C LEU A 206 21.52 28.16 7.85
N VAL A 207 20.45 28.90 7.58
CA VAL A 207 19.52 28.69 6.46
C VAL A 207 20.23 28.69 5.11
N ASP A 208 21.26 29.52 4.92
CA ASP A 208 21.97 29.59 3.63
C ASP A 208 22.92 28.40 3.36
N ARG A 209 23.25 27.59 4.39
CA ARG A 209 24.21 26.47 4.25
C ARG A 209 23.56 25.10 4.12
N ILE A 210 22.28 24.98 4.44
CA ILE A 210 21.52 23.73 4.36
C ILE A 210 20.35 23.97 3.42
N ASN A 211 20.66 24.21 2.14
CA ASN A 211 19.68 24.04 1.07
C ASN A 211 19.52 22.53 0.84
N ILE A 212 18.74 21.86 1.69
CA ILE A 212 18.14 20.58 1.29
C ILE A 212 16.96 20.98 0.41
N ARG A 213 17.21 21.07 -0.89
CA ARG A 213 16.13 21.10 -1.88
C ARG A 213 15.49 19.72 -1.84
N SER A 214 14.31 19.65 -1.23
CA SER A 214 13.38 18.53 -1.41
C SER A 214 12.79 18.57 -2.81
#